data_AF-A0AAD4R2E7-F1
#
_entry.id   AF-A0AAD4R2E7-F1
#
_cell.length_a   1.000
_cell.length_b   1.000
_cell.length_c   1.000
_cell.angle_alpha   90.00
_cell.angle_beta   90.00
_cell.angle_gamma   90.00
#
_symmetry.space_group_name_H-M   'P 1'
#
loop_
_entity.id
_entity.type
_entity.pdbx_description
1 polymer ?
#
loop_
_entity_poly.entity_id
_entity_poly.type
_entity_poly.pdbx_seq_one_letter_code
_entity_poly.pdbx_strand_id
1 'polypeptide(L)'
;MLEYMYSGVVKNEVMEELAPNLLPLADKYIVIPLKDMCEDFLASKLTTNNFLRTVVLADRHSAAKLKKICYDRIATDGRAVLQSQEWEDLKSKDKVLANELLELMIKDNLSVVLQKPLETRNRTRELLAWARKLERRIRDSPFLH
;
A
#
# COMPACT_ATOMS: atom_id res chain seq x y z
N MET A 1 -18.51 -24.11 1.87
CA MET A 1 -18.12 -24.25 3.30
C MET A 1 -18.26 -25.68 3.80
N LEU A 2 -19.45 -26.32 3.72
CA LEU A 2 -19.61 -27.72 4.16
C LEU A 2 -18.67 -28.66 3.42
N GLU A 3 -18.56 -28.51 2.10
CA GLU A 3 -17.62 -29.31 1.30
C GLU A 3 -16.19 -29.22 1.84
N TYR A 4 -15.70 -28.02 2.17
CA TYR A 4 -14.37 -27.84 2.80
C TYR A 4 -14.24 -28.54 4.15
N MET A 5 -15.28 -28.56 4.99
CA MET A 5 -15.21 -29.27 6.27
C MET A 5 -15.10 -30.79 6.10
N TYR A 6 -15.65 -31.34 5.02
CA TYR A 6 -15.61 -32.78 4.75
C TYR A 6 -14.44 -33.20 3.85
N SER A 7 -13.97 -32.34 2.95
CA SER A 7 -12.92 -32.65 1.97
C SER A 7 -11.56 -32.05 2.33
N GLY A 8 -11.52 -31.00 3.16
CA GLY A 8 -10.33 -30.21 3.44
C GLY A 8 -9.83 -29.36 2.26
N VAL A 9 -10.52 -29.38 1.11
CA VAL A 9 -10.06 -28.75 -0.14
C VAL A 9 -11.17 -27.92 -0.77
N VAL A 10 -10.81 -26.71 -1.24
CA VAL A 10 -11.67 -25.89 -2.10
C VAL A 10 -11.00 -25.81 -3.47
N LYS A 11 -11.77 -26.02 -4.54
CA LYS A 11 -11.28 -25.83 -5.92
C LYS A 11 -11.07 -24.34 -6.20
N ASN A 12 -9.99 -24.00 -6.88
CA ASN A 12 -9.65 -22.60 -7.19
C ASN A 12 -10.70 -21.89 -8.06
N GLU A 13 -11.35 -22.61 -8.98
CA GLU A 13 -12.44 -22.10 -9.83
C GLU A 13 -13.64 -21.64 -8.99
N VAL A 14 -13.96 -22.41 -7.96
CA VAL A 14 -15.06 -22.16 -7.04
C VAL A 14 -14.71 -20.99 -6.11
N MET A 15 -13.43 -20.84 -5.74
CA MET A 15 -12.97 -19.71 -4.94
C MET A 15 -13.13 -18.36 -5.64
N GLU A 16 -13.08 -18.28 -6.96
CA GLU A 16 -13.16 -17.00 -7.67
C GLU A 16 -14.49 -16.26 -7.43
N GLU A 17 -15.59 -17.00 -7.45
CA GLU A 17 -16.93 -16.45 -7.22
C GLU A 17 -17.31 -16.46 -5.75
N LEU A 18 -16.86 -17.47 -4.99
CA LEU A 18 -17.29 -17.67 -3.61
C LEU A 18 -16.37 -17.04 -2.57
N ALA A 19 -15.12 -16.68 -2.88
CA ALA A 19 -14.20 -16.07 -1.89
C ALA A 19 -14.81 -14.88 -1.12
N PRO A 20 -15.48 -13.88 -1.75
CA PRO A 20 -16.09 -12.78 -1.01
C PRO A 20 -17.27 -13.23 -0.12
N ASN A 21 -17.97 -14.31 -0.49
CA ASN A 21 -19.07 -14.87 0.30
C ASN A 21 -18.58 -15.88 1.37
N LEU A 22 -17.41 -16.47 1.16
CA LEU A 22 -16.83 -17.50 2.01
C LEU A 22 -16.02 -16.90 3.15
N LEU A 23 -15.34 -15.76 2.93
CA LEU A 23 -14.60 -15.06 3.98
C LEU A 23 -15.48 -14.70 5.20
N PRO A 24 -16.69 -14.12 5.04
CA PRO A 24 -17.63 -13.88 6.14
C PRO A 24 -18.00 -15.16 6.91
N LEU A 25 -18.15 -16.29 6.20
CA LEU A 25 -18.49 -17.57 6.81
C LEU A 25 -17.29 -18.15 7.55
N ALA A 26 -16.10 -18.09 6.97
CA ALA A 26 -14.87 -18.54 7.59
C ALA A 26 -14.60 -17.76 8.89
N ASP A 27 -14.84 -16.45 8.87
CA ASP A 27 -14.74 -15.60 10.06
C ASP A 27 -15.80 -15.93 11.11
N LYS A 28 -17.07 -16.05 10.70
CA LYS A 28 -18.20 -16.39 11.60
C LYS A 28 -18.02 -17.73 12.31
N TYR A 29 -17.49 -18.73 11.62
CA TYR A 29 -17.28 -20.08 12.18
C TYR A 29 -15.83 -20.32 12.64
N ILE A 30 -14.99 -19.29 12.65
CA ILE A 30 -13.60 -19.33 13.14
C ILE A 30 -12.78 -20.45 12.47
N VAL A 31 -12.98 -20.63 11.16
CA VAL A 31 -12.21 -21.58 10.36
C VAL A 31 -10.98 -20.88 9.82
N ILE A 32 -9.98 -20.71 10.68
CA ILE A 32 -8.72 -20.00 10.40
C ILE A 32 -8.05 -20.43 9.08
N PRO A 33 -7.82 -21.73 8.80
CA PRO A 33 -7.13 -22.12 7.55
C PRO A 33 -7.94 -21.81 6.29
N LEU A 34 -9.27 -21.78 6.38
CA LEU A 34 -10.13 -21.38 5.27
C LEU A 34 -10.07 -19.87 5.06
N LYS A 35 -10.04 -19.12 6.16
CA LYS A 35 -9.90 -17.66 6.14
C LYS A 35 -8.57 -17.28 5.48
N ASP A 36 -7.46 -17.87 5.91
CA ASP A 36 -6.14 -17.62 5.32
C ASP A 36 -6.10 -17.93 3.81
N MET A 37 -6.71 -19.05 3.40
CA MET A 37 -6.81 -19.43 1.99
C MET A 37 -7.63 -18.41 1.18
N CYS A 38 -8.74 -17.92 1.73
CA CYS A 38 -9.54 -16.86 1.09
C CYS A 38 -8.76 -15.54 1.03
N GLU A 39 -8.01 -15.19 2.07
CA GLU A 39 -7.17 -13.98 2.10
C GLU A 39 -6.09 -14.03 1.01
N ASP A 40 -5.39 -15.17 0.87
CA ASP A 40 -4.37 -15.34 -0.17
C ASP A 40 -4.96 -15.32 -1.59
N PHE A 41 -6.13 -15.94 -1.77
CA PHE A 41 -6.79 -15.95 -3.07
C PHE A 41 -7.26 -14.54 -3.46
N LEU A 42 -7.94 -13.83 -2.56
CA LEU A 42 -8.38 -12.45 -2.79
C LEU A 42 -7.18 -11.53 -3.02
N ALA A 43 -6.07 -11.74 -2.30
CA ALA A 43 -4.85 -11.00 -2.51
C ALA A 43 -4.27 -11.20 -3.92
N SER A 44 -4.28 -12.43 -4.45
CA SER A 44 -3.77 -12.75 -5.79
C SER A 44 -4.61 -12.14 -6.92
N LYS A 45 -5.90 -11.93 -6.69
CA LYS A 45 -6.87 -11.41 -7.67
C LYS A 45 -7.13 -9.91 -7.51
N LEU A 46 -6.36 -9.20 -6.68
CA LEU A 46 -6.51 -7.76 -6.48
C LEU A 46 -6.27 -6.97 -7.79
N THR A 47 -7.28 -6.21 -8.20
CA THR A 47 -7.27 -5.26 -9.32
C THR A 47 -7.79 -3.91 -8.83
N THR A 48 -7.52 -2.83 -9.55
CA THR A 48 -7.90 -1.47 -9.12
C THR A 48 -9.41 -1.31 -8.90
N ASN A 49 -10.24 -2.02 -9.67
CA ASN A 49 -11.71 -1.98 -9.59
C ASN A 49 -12.25 -2.82 -8.41
N ASN A 50 -11.63 -3.95 -8.10
CA ASN A 50 -12.05 -4.76 -6.96
C ASN A 50 -11.40 -4.35 -5.64
N PHE A 51 -10.40 -3.47 -5.68
CA PHE A 51 -9.59 -3.05 -4.55
C PHE A 51 -10.44 -2.55 -3.39
N LEU A 52 -11.28 -1.53 -3.63
CA LEU A 52 -12.04 -0.87 -2.56
C LEU A 52 -13.10 -1.78 -1.95
N ARG A 53 -13.75 -2.62 -2.76
CA ARG A 53 -14.67 -3.65 -2.28
C ARG A 53 -13.97 -4.66 -1.39
N THR A 54 -12.75 -5.04 -1.75
CA THR A 54 -11.94 -6.02 -1.01
C THR A 54 -11.44 -5.44 0.32
N VAL A 55 -11.07 -4.15 0.35
CA VAL A 55 -10.68 -3.45 1.58
C VAL A 55 -11.83 -3.37 2.58
N VAL A 56 -13.03 -2.99 2.13
CA VAL A 56 -14.23 -2.95 2.99
C VAL A 56 -14.54 -4.33 3.54
N LEU A 57 -14.42 -5.36 2.69
CA LEU A 57 -14.65 -6.74 3.08
C LEU A 57 -13.60 -7.24 4.10
N ALA A 58 -12.33 -6.86 3.92
CA ALA A 58 -11.25 -7.19 4.85
C ALA A 58 -11.43 -6.52 6.21
N ASP A 59 -11.82 -5.25 6.23
CA ASP A 59 -12.08 -4.50 7.45
C ASP A 59 -13.26 -5.08 8.23
N ARG A 60 -14.36 -5.39 7.54
CA ARG A 60 -15.58 -5.93 8.15
C ARG A 60 -15.40 -7.32 8.76
N HIS A 61 -14.54 -8.14 8.17
CA HIS A 61 -14.32 -9.54 8.59
C HIS A 61 -12.96 -9.76 9.26
N SER A 62 -12.35 -8.68 9.77
CA SER A 62 -11.09 -8.73 10.52
C SER A 62 -10.01 -9.58 9.83
N ALA A 63 -9.89 -9.44 8.50
CA ALA A 63 -8.95 -10.20 7.68
C ALA A 63 -7.60 -9.47 7.65
N ALA A 64 -6.79 -9.69 8.68
CA ALA A 64 -5.61 -8.88 8.94
C ALA A 64 -4.51 -9.00 7.85
N LYS A 65 -4.33 -10.19 7.26
CA LYS A 65 -3.31 -10.41 6.22
C LYS A 65 -3.75 -9.73 4.92
N LEU A 66 -5.01 -9.88 4.54
CA LEU A 66 -5.60 -9.19 3.38
C LEU A 66 -5.58 -7.67 3.56
N LYS A 67 -5.94 -7.15 4.75
CA LYS A 67 -5.91 -5.71 5.06
C LYS A 67 -4.51 -5.13 4.87
N LYS A 68 -3.47 -5.84 5.34
CA LYS A 68 -2.06 -5.44 5.15
C LYS A 68 -1.66 -5.38 3.67
N ILE A 69 -1.99 -6.42 2.90
CA ILE A 69 -1.67 -6.47 1.46
C ILE A 69 -2.37 -5.33 0.71
N CYS A 70 -3.63 -5.04 1.04
CA CYS A 70 -4.34 -3.91 0.46
C CYS A 70 -3.66 -2.58 0.80
N TYR A 71 -3.15 -2.41 2.02
CA TYR A 71 -2.42 -1.19 2.40
C TYR A 71 -1.11 -1.03 1.64
N ASP A 72 -0.33 -2.10 1.49
CA ASP A 72 0.90 -2.05 0.69
C ASP A 72 0.61 -1.68 -0.78
N ARG A 73 -0.52 -2.17 -1.32
CA ARG A 73 -0.99 -1.82 -2.67
C ARG A 73 -1.42 -0.36 -2.76
N ILE A 74 -2.11 0.16 -1.75
CA ILE A 74 -2.56 1.56 -1.73
C ILE A 74 -1.40 2.55 -1.67
N ALA A 75 -0.31 2.18 -0.98
CA ALA A 75 0.91 2.96 -0.94
C ALA A 75 1.55 3.09 -2.34
N THR A 76 1.43 2.04 -3.16
CA THR A 76 2.02 1.99 -4.51
C THR A 76 1.12 2.64 -5.58
N ASP A 77 -0.16 2.28 -5.59
CA ASP A 77 -1.12 2.66 -6.65
C ASP A 77 -2.12 3.75 -6.19
N GLY A 78 -1.84 4.43 -5.09
CA GLY A 78 -2.80 5.29 -4.39
C GLY A 78 -3.43 6.39 -5.24
N ARG A 79 -2.69 6.97 -6.19
CA ARG A 79 -3.23 8.00 -7.09
C ARG A 79 -4.35 7.49 -7.98
N ALA A 80 -4.23 6.25 -8.48
CA ALA A 80 -5.26 5.65 -9.33
C ALA A 80 -6.51 5.32 -8.52
N VAL A 81 -6.34 4.87 -7.27
CA VAL A 81 -7.45 4.58 -6.35
C VAL A 81 -8.23 5.86 -6.03
N LEU A 82 -7.54 6.98 -5.73
CA LEU A 82 -8.18 8.27 -5.42
C LEU A 82 -8.98 8.87 -6.59
N GLN A 83 -8.64 8.51 -7.83
CA GLN A 83 -9.35 8.99 -9.03
C GLN A 83 -10.55 8.13 -9.40
N SER A 84 -10.74 6.98 -8.75
CA SER A 84 -11.83 6.05 -9.05
C SER A 84 -13.17 6.54 -8.49
N GLN A 85 -14.27 6.26 -9.19
CA GLN A 85 -15.62 6.56 -8.70
C GLN A 85 -15.96 5.78 -7.41
N GLU A 86 -15.38 4.59 -7.27
CA GLU A 86 -15.52 3.71 -6.10
C GLU A 86 -14.97 4.37 -4.83
N TRP A 87 -13.98 5.27 -4.95
CA TRP A 87 -13.44 6.01 -3.82
C TRP A 87 -14.44 7.02 -3.27
N GLU A 88 -15.19 7.71 -4.14
CA GLU A 88 -16.26 8.63 -3.72
C GLU A 88 -17.41 7.88 -3.04
N ASP A 89 -17.74 6.68 -3.52
CA ASP A 89 -18.70 5.81 -2.88
C ASP A 89 -18.23 5.36 -1.49
N LEU A 90 -16.95 5.01 -1.35
CA LEU A 90 -16.36 4.62 -0.07
C LEU A 90 -16.41 5.78 0.94
N LYS A 91 -16.04 6.98 0.50
CA LYS A 91 -16.07 8.20 1.32
C LYS A 91 -17.48 8.51 1.84
N SER A 92 -18.51 8.18 1.06
CA SER A 92 -19.90 8.37 1.45
C SER A 92 -20.39 7.31 2.44
N LYS A 93 -19.98 6.05 2.25
CA LYS A 93 -20.42 4.91 3.08
C LYS A 93 -19.66 4.83 4.41
N ASP A 94 -18.32 4.84 4.36
CA ASP A 94 -17.44 4.57 5.49
C ASP A 94 -16.32 5.62 5.60
N LYS A 95 -16.67 6.79 6.14
CA LYS A 95 -15.76 7.92 6.33
C LYS A 95 -14.54 7.58 7.19
N VAL A 96 -14.71 6.70 8.18
CA VAL A 96 -13.62 6.28 9.09
C VAL A 96 -12.56 5.51 8.31
N LEU A 97 -12.97 4.51 7.53
CA LEU A 97 -12.07 3.72 6.71
C LEU A 97 -11.39 4.57 5.62
N ALA A 98 -12.12 5.48 5.00
CA ALA A 98 -11.54 6.42 4.04
C ALA A 98 -10.45 7.31 4.67
N ASN A 99 -10.70 7.83 5.89
CA ASN A 99 -9.71 8.62 6.61
C ASN A 99 -8.48 7.79 7.00
N GLU A 100 -8.66 6.56 7.48
CA GLU A 100 -7.56 5.65 7.81
C GLU A 100 -6.67 5.38 6.58
N LEU A 101 -7.28 5.12 5.42
CA LEU A 101 -6.57 4.93 4.15
C LEU A 101 -5.80 6.18 3.71
N LEU A 102 -6.40 7.37 3.86
CA LEU A 102 -5.73 8.64 3.55
C LEU A 102 -4.54 8.89 4.48
N GLU A 103 -4.69 8.62 5.78
CA GLU A 103 -3.58 8.75 6.73
C GLU A 103 -2.41 7.83 6.39
N LEU A 104 -2.69 6.59 5.97
CA LEU A 104 -1.66 5.64 5.55
C LEU A 104 -0.92 6.13 4.30
N MET A 105 -1.65 6.59 3.28
CA MET A 105 -1.05 7.20 2.10
C MET A 105 -0.14 8.39 2.44
N ILE A 106 -0.57 9.23 3.39
CA ILE A 106 0.21 10.40 3.81
C ILE A 106 1.46 9.96 4.58
N LYS A 107 1.37 8.98 5.49
CA LYS A 107 2.50 8.45 6.26
C LYS A 107 3.57 7.84 5.36
N ASP A 108 3.18 7.11 4.31
CA ASP A 108 4.14 6.53 3.35
C ASP A 108 4.73 7.58 2.41
N ASN A 109 3.95 8.57 1.97
CA ASN A 109 4.51 9.70 1.22
C ASN A 109 5.46 10.54 2.09
N LEU A 110 5.17 10.68 3.39
CA LEU A 110 6.05 11.35 4.35
C LEU A 110 7.31 10.54 4.61
N SER A 111 7.29 9.22 4.66
CA SER A 111 8.52 8.42 4.81
C SER A 111 9.43 8.58 3.58
N VAL A 112 8.86 8.65 2.37
CA VAL A 112 9.60 8.96 1.12
C VAL A 112 10.14 10.40 1.10
N VAL A 113 9.35 11.39 1.55
CA VAL A 113 9.75 12.80 1.58
C VAL A 113 10.75 13.09 2.71
N LEU A 114 10.61 12.43 3.87
CA LEU A 114 11.50 12.57 5.02
C LEU A 114 12.79 11.75 4.88
N GLN A 115 12.84 10.75 3.98
CA GLN A 115 14.11 10.13 3.56
C GLN A 115 14.90 10.98 2.56
N LYS A 116 14.30 11.98 1.92
CA LYS A 116 14.99 12.84 0.95
C LYS A 116 16.03 13.87 1.46
N PRO A 117 16.36 14.06 2.76
CA PRO A 117 17.38 15.05 3.12
C PRO A 117 18.64 14.46 3.79
N LEU A 118 19.46 13.76 2.99
CA LEU A 118 20.93 13.69 3.22
C LEU A 118 21.73 13.88 1.91
N GLU A 119 21.23 13.39 0.78
CA GLU A 119 21.90 13.54 -0.53
C GLU A 119 22.04 15.00 -0.99
N THR A 120 21.05 15.85 -0.69
CA THR A 120 21.08 17.30 -0.97
C THR A 120 22.11 18.04 -0.11
N ARG A 121 22.38 17.57 1.12
CA ARG A 121 23.42 18.13 2.00
C ARG A 121 24.84 17.76 1.55
N ASN A 122 25.03 16.58 0.99
CA ASN A 122 26.34 16.15 0.49
C ASN A 122 26.72 16.90 -0.78
N ARG A 123 25.79 17.04 -1.75
CA ARG A 123 26.02 17.84 -2.97
C ARG A 123 26.33 19.32 -2.69
N THR A 124 25.65 19.93 -1.72
CA THR A 124 25.92 21.34 -1.34
C THR A 124 27.29 21.51 -0.66
N ARG A 125 27.73 20.53 0.15
CA ARG A 125 29.08 20.53 0.73
C ARG A 125 30.16 20.39 -0.34
N GLU A 126 29.97 19.51 -1.33
CA GLU A 126 30.92 19.32 -2.43
C GLU A 126 31.04 20.56 -3.30
N LEU A 127 29.92 21.22 -3.64
CA LEU A 127 29.92 22.46 -4.40
C LEU A 127 30.60 23.61 -3.64
N LEU A 128 30.39 23.73 -2.32
CA LEU A 128 31.07 24.74 -1.49
C LEU A 128 32.57 24.45 -1.33
N ALA A 129 32.97 23.18 -1.28
CA ALA A 129 34.37 22.78 -1.24
C ALA A 129 35.06 23.07 -2.58
N TRP A 130 34.38 22.80 -3.70
CA TRP A 130 34.83 23.14 -5.04
C TRP A 130 34.96 24.66 -5.21
N ALA A 131 33.97 25.45 -4.80
CA ALA A 131 34.02 26.91 -4.84
C ALA A 131 35.20 27.48 -4.04
N ARG A 132 35.41 27.02 -2.79
CA ARG A 132 36.58 27.42 -1.97
C ARG A 132 37.92 26.99 -2.57
N LYS A 133 37.95 25.93 -3.38
CA LYS A 133 39.16 25.49 -4.08
C LYS A 133 39.41 26.34 -5.33
N LEU A 134 38.34 26.73 -6.03
CA LEU A 134 38.38 27.63 -7.17
C LEU A 134 38.84 29.03 -6.74
N GLU A 135 38.31 29.58 -5.65
CA GLU A 135 38.72 30.87 -5.10
C GLU A 135 40.20 30.91 -4.72
N ARG A 136 40.73 29.83 -4.14
CA ARG A 136 42.17 29.71 -3.86
C ARG A 136 42.99 29.67 -5.15
N ARG A 137 42.56 28.91 -6.15
CA ARG A 137 43.23 28.87 -7.46
C ARG A 137 43.22 30.21 -8.19
N ILE A 138 42.14 30.99 -8.07
CA ILE A 138 42.05 32.33 -8.65
C ILE A 138 43.00 33.29 -7.91
N ARG A 139 43.08 33.18 -6.57
CA ARG A 139 43.99 33.98 -5.73
C ARG A 139 45.47 33.69 -5.99
N ASP A 140 45.83 32.42 -6.18
CA ASP A 140 47.21 31.98 -6.41
C ASP A 140 47.60 32.03 -7.90
N SER A 141 46.72 32.56 -8.78
CA SER A 141 46.97 32.62 -10.21
C SER A 141 47.92 33.78 -10.55
N PRO A 142 49.06 33.52 -11.20
CA PRO A 142 50.11 34.52 -11.45
C PRO A 142 49.79 35.52 -12.58
N PHE A 143 48.56 35.51 -13.11
CA PHE A 143 48.11 36.37 -14.21
C PHE A 143 47.52 37.72 -13.76
N LEU A 144 47.71 38.11 -12.51
CA LEU A 144 47.22 39.36 -11.93
C LEU A 144 48.34 40.32 -11.50
N HIS A 145 49.54 40.18 -12.09
CA HIS A 145 50.64 41.11 -11.89
C HIS A 145 51.34 41.51 -13.19
#